data_AF-A0A4R4R8U2-F1
#
_entry.id   AF-A0A4R4R8U2-F1
#
_cell.length_a   1.000
_cell.length_b   1.000
_cell.length_c   1.000
_cell.angle_alpha   90.00
_cell.angle_beta   90.00
_cell.angle_gamma   90.00
#
_symmetry.space_group_name_H-M   'P 1'
#
loop_
_entity.id
_entity.type
_entity.pdbx_description
1 polymer ?
#
loop_
_entity_poly.entity_id
_entity_poly.type
_entity_poly.pdbx_seq_one_letter_code
_entity_poly.pdbx_strand_id
1 'polypeptide(L)'
;MTANSNDLVKFCDRLSAGAVVEREVEGSTLVLIGECATGEGWAGPAGHVRDKFHSSSVAEVETVVRNVVTGETGMIVTELEGICRLTWRGNPCARVSGPAGDRGHWWWLHRVGTLGDPVLADGTFTSLRWAGKAELQRLADRALAYVRGEVSEPEWAEDPGMHPLWVLWFRHAGHVEMSVDGLSRIELWVEYRGLSNR
;
A
#
# COMPACT_ATOMS: atom_id res chain seq x y z
N MET A 1 8.48 -4.66 36.75
CA MET A 1 8.09 -4.34 35.37
C MET A 1 8.79 -5.33 34.47
N THR A 2 8.12 -6.43 34.13
CA THR A 2 8.68 -7.47 33.27
C THR A 2 8.47 -7.05 31.82
N ALA A 3 9.55 -6.65 31.15
CA ALA A 3 9.56 -6.58 29.69
C ALA A 3 9.30 -7.99 29.17
N ASN A 4 8.20 -8.17 28.41
CA ASN A 4 7.95 -9.43 27.72
C ASN A 4 9.03 -9.60 26.65
N SER A 5 9.95 -10.52 26.90
CA SER A 5 10.93 -11.01 25.96
C SER A 5 10.25 -11.91 24.93
N ASN A 6 9.69 -11.36 23.85
CA ASN A 6 9.55 -12.09 22.58
C ASN A 6 9.24 -11.26 21.32
N ASP A 7 9.59 -9.96 21.27
CA ASP A 7 9.63 -9.27 19.98
C ASP A 7 10.91 -9.69 19.24
N LEU A 8 10.85 -10.88 18.64
CA LEU A 8 11.85 -11.32 17.68
C LEU A 8 11.98 -10.24 16.60
N VAL A 9 13.21 -9.80 16.34
CA VAL A 9 13.51 -8.89 15.23
C VAL A 9 12.91 -9.47 13.95
N LYS A 10 11.87 -8.83 13.42
CA LYS A 10 11.25 -9.25 12.15
C LYS A 10 12.14 -8.76 11.01
N PHE A 11 12.61 -9.69 10.19
CA PHE A 11 13.36 -9.37 8.96
C PHE A 11 12.40 -9.15 7.80
N CYS A 12 12.80 -8.29 6.86
CA CYS A 12 12.08 -8.14 5.60
C CYS A 12 12.24 -9.41 4.75
N ASP A 13 11.12 -10.01 4.35
CA ASP A 13 11.06 -11.19 3.47
C ASP A 13 11.09 -10.84 1.98
N ARG A 14 11.02 -9.55 1.64
CA ARG A 14 10.92 -8.99 0.30
C ARG A 14 9.70 -9.48 -0.49
N LEU A 15 8.66 -9.99 0.17
CA LEU A 15 7.43 -10.46 -0.47
C LEU A 15 6.24 -9.72 0.11
N SER A 16 5.49 -9.03 -0.74
CA SER A 16 4.32 -8.26 -0.32
C SER A 16 3.10 -8.61 -1.15
N ALA A 17 1.93 -8.51 -0.54
CA ALA A 17 0.65 -8.63 -1.22
C ALA A 17 -0.22 -7.42 -0.86
N GLY A 18 -0.86 -6.82 -1.87
CA GLY A 18 -1.77 -5.70 -1.70
C GLY A 18 -3.14 -5.94 -2.31
N ALA A 19 -4.10 -5.13 -1.89
CA ALA A 19 -5.47 -5.13 -2.37
C ALA A 19 -5.88 -3.77 -2.96
N VAL A 20 -6.50 -3.81 -4.13
CA VAL A 20 -7.33 -2.73 -4.67
C VAL A 20 -8.77 -3.11 -4.37
N VAL A 21 -9.30 -2.56 -3.29
CA VAL A 21 -10.64 -2.90 -2.82
C VAL A 21 -11.65 -1.99 -3.51
N GLU A 22 -12.54 -2.59 -4.29
CA GLU A 22 -13.48 -1.88 -5.17
C GLU A 22 -14.94 -2.13 -4.74
N ARG A 23 -15.79 -1.13 -4.97
CA ARG A 23 -17.24 -1.29 -4.96
C ARG A 23 -17.88 -0.47 -6.07
N GLU A 24 -18.95 -0.99 -6.64
CA GLU A 24 -19.78 -0.26 -7.60
C GLU A 24 -20.88 0.51 -6.86
N VAL A 25 -21.04 1.79 -7.20
CA VAL A 25 -22.11 2.67 -6.71
C VAL A 25 -22.63 3.49 -7.87
N GLU A 26 -23.91 3.30 -8.23
CA GLU A 26 -24.58 4.07 -9.28
C GLU A 26 -23.83 4.11 -10.63
N GLY A 27 -23.18 3.00 -11.00
CA GLY A 27 -22.39 2.88 -12.23
C GLY A 27 -21.00 3.52 -12.17
N SER A 28 -20.53 3.87 -10.97
CA SER A 28 -19.17 4.33 -10.70
C SER A 28 -18.44 3.37 -9.76
N THR A 29 -17.19 3.05 -10.11
CA THR A 29 -16.28 2.32 -9.23
C THR A 29 -15.67 3.25 -8.18
N LEU A 30 -15.80 2.89 -6.91
CA LEU A 30 -15.10 3.50 -5.78
C LEU A 30 -14.02 2.57 -5.27
N VAL A 31 -12.89 3.13 -4.82
CA VAL A 31 -11.77 2.39 -4.23
C VAL A 31 -11.63 2.76 -2.76
N LEU A 32 -11.49 1.77 -1.89
CA LEU A 32 -11.19 2.02 -0.48
C LEU A 32 -9.72 2.39 -0.31
N ILE A 33 -9.48 3.53 0.32
CA ILE A 33 -8.15 3.99 0.71
C ILE A 33 -8.14 4.32 2.20
N GLY A 34 -6.99 4.13 2.84
CA GLY A 34 -6.72 4.49 4.23
C GLY A 34 -5.56 5.45 4.34
N GLU A 35 -5.66 6.41 5.25
CA GLU A 35 -4.57 7.31 5.58
C GLU A 35 -3.60 6.58 6.52
N CYS A 36 -2.34 6.41 6.09
CA CYS A 36 -1.34 5.70 6.87
C CYS A 36 -1.07 6.41 8.20
N ALA A 37 -1.08 5.67 9.31
CA ALA A 37 -0.75 6.20 10.64
C ALA A 37 0.69 6.76 10.74
N THR A 38 1.55 6.41 9.79
CA THR A 38 2.92 6.92 9.65
C THR A 38 3.00 8.31 9.00
N GLY A 39 1.89 8.87 8.52
CA GLY A 39 1.86 10.15 7.80
C GLY A 39 2.36 10.07 6.36
N GLU A 40 2.53 8.86 5.81
CA GLU A 40 3.07 8.64 4.46
C GLU A 40 2.02 8.81 3.34
N GLY A 41 0.81 9.20 3.73
CA GLY A 41 -0.32 9.48 2.86
C GLY A 41 -1.31 8.35 2.72
N TRP A 42 -2.13 8.44 1.68
CA TRP A 42 -3.24 7.51 1.46
C TRP A 42 -2.78 6.25 0.74
N ALA A 43 -3.29 5.09 1.14
CA ALA A 43 -2.84 3.78 0.67
C ALA A 43 -3.99 2.77 0.60
N GLY A 44 -3.81 1.71 -0.18
CA GLY A 44 -4.66 0.52 -0.07
C GLY A 44 -4.13 -0.46 0.99
N PRO A 45 -4.91 -1.51 1.32
CA PRO A 45 -4.46 -2.54 2.27
C PRO A 45 -3.30 -3.38 1.72
N ALA A 46 -2.29 -3.66 2.56
CA ALA A 46 -1.14 -4.48 2.15
C ALA A 46 -0.33 -5.04 3.32
N GLY A 47 0.32 -6.18 3.08
CA GLY A 47 1.18 -6.82 4.08
C GLY A 47 2.21 -7.77 3.51
N HIS A 48 3.06 -8.30 4.39
CA HIS A 48 4.11 -9.25 4.05
C HIS A 48 3.56 -10.67 3.88
N VAL A 49 4.07 -11.40 2.88
CA VAL A 49 3.62 -12.78 2.62
C VAL A 49 4.10 -13.74 3.71
N ARG A 50 5.36 -13.61 4.14
CA ARG A 50 5.99 -14.56 5.06
C ARG A 50 5.78 -14.27 6.54
N ASP A 51 4.94 -13.29 6.86
CA ASP A 51 4.41 -13.16 8.23
C ASP A 51 3.56 -14.35 8.63
N LYS A 52 2.91 -14.98 7.65
CA LYS A 52 1.97 -16.07 7.87
C LYS A 52 2.43 -17.39 7.25
N PHE A 53 3.27 -17.33 6.21
CA PHE A 53 3.60 -18.50 5.40
C PHE A 53 5.10 -18.65 5.15
N HIS A 54 5.59 -19.89 5.13
CA HIS A 54 6.97 -20.16 4.73
C HIS A 54 7.16 -20.21 3.21
N SER A 55 6.05 -20.24 2.48
CA SER A 55 5.96 -20.37 1.03
C SER A 55 5.26 -19.13 0.43
N SER A 56 5.25 -19.04 -0.90
CA SER A 56 4.63 -17.96 -1.67
C SER A 56 3.72 -18.52 -2.77
N SER A 57 3.02 -19.61 -2.47
CA SER A 57 2.03 -20.16 -3.39
C SER A 57 0.88 -19.18 -3.59
N VAL A 58 0.14 -19.30 -4.69
CA VAL A 58 -0.99 -18.42 -4.98
C VAL A 58 -2.00 -18.43 -3.83
N ALA A 59 -2.40 -19.61 -3.34
CA ALA A 59 -3.37 -19.73 -2.25
C ALA A 59 -2.92 -19.04 -0.94
N GLU A 60 -1.62 -19.07 -0.64
CA GLU A 60 -1.07 -18.38 0.54
C GLU A 60 -1.09 -16.86 0.35
N VAL A 61 -0.69 -16.37 -0.83
CA VAL A 61 -0.78 -14.95 -1.18
C VAL A 61 -2.22 -14.45 -1.08
N GLU A 62 -3.18 -15.19 -1.63
CA GLU A 62 -4.60 -14.85 -1.53
C GLU A 62 -5.08 -14.82 -0.07
N THR A 63 -4.58 -15.74 0.76
CA THR A 63 -4.87 -15.74 2.20
C THR A 63 -4.27 -14.51 2.90
N VAL A 64 -3.07 -14.06 2.51
CA VAL A 64 -2.50 -12.80 3.02
C VAL A 64 -3.37 -11.62 2.61
N VAL A 65 -3.80 -11.52 1.36
CA VAL A 65 -4.68 -10.44 0.89
C VAL A 65 -5.98 -10.38 1.69
N ARG A 66 -6.64 -11.53 1.90
CA ARG A 66 -7.86 -11.61 2.72
C ARG A 66 -7.61 -11.12 4.13
N ASN A 67 -6.50 -11.54 4.72
CA ASN A 67 -6.15 -11.17 6.09
C ASN A 67 -5.83 -9.69 6.25
N VAL A 68 -5.12 -9.06 5.31
CA VAL A 68 -4.82 -7.62 5.42
C VAL A 68 -6.07 -6.79 5.20
N VAL A 69 -6.94 -7.17 4.24
CA VAL A 69 -8.22 -6.47 4.05
C VAL A 69 -9.09 -6.60 5.31
N THR A 70 -9.30 -7.80 5.84
CA THR A 70 -10.10 -7.96 7.07
C THR A 70 -9.43 -7.31 8.28
N GLY A 71 -8.11 -7.44 8.42
CA GLY A 71 -7.36 -6.95 9.58
C GLY A 71 -7.25 -5.43 9.65
N GLU A 72 -7.12 -4.75 8.52
CA GLU A 72 -6.93 -3.30 8.47
C GLU A 72 -8.25 -2.55 8.32
N THR A 73 -9.26 -3.17 7.69
CA THR A 73 -10.52 -2.51 7.31
C THR A 73 -11.78 -3.12 7.95
N GLY A 74 -11.66 -4.26 8.63
CA GLY A 74 -12.79 -5.01 9.22
C GLY A 74 -13.75 -5.64 8.20
N MET A 75 -13.53 -5.44 6.90
CA MET A 75 -14.43 -5.95 5.86
C MET A 75 -14.15 -7.41 5.51
N ILE A 76 -15.16 -8.09 4.97
CA ILE A 76 -15.06 -9.50 4.57
C ILE A 76 -14.84 -9.57 3.06
N VAL A 77 -13.77 -10.22 2.63
CA VAL A 77 -13.48 -10.43 1.21
C VAL A 77 -14.41 -11.49 0.61
N THR A 78 -15.21 -11.10 -0.38
CA THR A 78 -16.12 -11.99 -1.11
C THR A 78 -15.51 -12.43 -2.44
N GLU A 79 -14.75 -11.55 -3.09
CA GLU A 79 -14.19 -11.77 -4.43
C GLU A 79 -12.72 -11.38 -4.47
N LEU A 80 -11.96 -12.08 -5.28
CA LEU A 80 -10.53 -11.87 -5.41
C LEU A 80 -10.07 -12.18 -6.84
N GLU A 81 -9.43 -11.21 -7.48
CA GLU A 81 -8.86 -11.33 -8.82
C GLU A 81 -7.39 -10.89 -8.79
N GLY A 82 -6.46 -11.75 -9.20
CA GLY A 82 -5.05 -11.38 -9.29
C GLY A 82 -4.75 -10.50 -10.50
N ILE A 83 -4.34 -9.25 -10.28
CA ILE A 83 -4.05 -8.26 -11.33
C ILE A 83 -2.54 -8.04 -11.56
N CYS A 84 -1.70 -8.49 -10.62
CA CYS A 84 -0.25 -8.46 -10.75
C CYS A 84 0.40 -9.63 -9.99
N ARG A 85 1.47 -10.20 -10.55
CA ARG A 85 2.27 -11.25 -9.92
C ARG A 85 3.75 -10.89 -10.00
N LEU A 86 4.45 -11.01 -8.88
CA LEU A 86 5.91 -10.88 -8.78
C LEU A 86 6.46 -9.64 -9.50
N THR A 87 5.92 -8.47 -9.20
CA THR A 87 6.49 -7.20 -9.71
C THR A 87 7.28 -6.51 -8.61
N TRP A 88 8.55 -6.20 -8.90
CA TRP A 88 9.41 -5.49 -7.96
C TRP A 88 9.02 -4.02 -7.84
N ARG A 89 9.03 -3.51 -6.61
CA ARG A 89 9.02 -2.07 -6.29
C ARG A 89 9.99 -1.76 -5.17
N GLY A 90 10.74 -0.68 -5.29
CA GLY A 90 11.77 -0.24 -4.34
C GLY A 90 11.25 0.29 -3.00
N ASN A 91 10.13 -0.20 -2.48
CA ASN A 91 9.56 0.27 -1.21
C ASN A 91 10.38 -0.23 -0.01
N PRO A 92 11.12 0.63 0.71
CA PRO A 92 11.84 0.24 1.91
C PRO A 92 10.87 -0.30 2.96
N CYS A 93 11.22 -1.43 3.57
CA CYS A 93 10.49 -1.93 4.73
C CYS A 93 10.99 -1.22 5.99
N ALA A 94 10.09 -0.95 6.95
CA ALA A 94 10.49 -0.55 8.30
C ALA A 94 11.26 -1.65 9.06
N ARG A 95 11.22 -2.90 8.57
CA ARG A 95 11.95 -4.04 9.13
C ARG A 95 13.43 -3.99 8.80
N VAL A 96 14.22 -4.66 9.64
CA VAL A 96 15.66 -4.85 9.41
C VAL A 96 15.85 -5.50 8.05
N SER A 97 16.57 -4.80 7.17
CA SER A 97 16.93 -5.31 5.85
C SER A 97 17.83 -6.53 6.03
N GLY A 98 17.56 -7.60 5.28
CA GLY A 98 18.47 -8.75 5.22
C GLY A 98 19.85 -8.36 4.66
N PRO A 99 20.86 -9.24 4.78
CA PRO A 99 22.27 -8.95 4.46
C PRO A 99 22.56 -8.51 3.01
N ALA A 100 21.59 -8.61 2.10
CA ALA A 100 21.76 -8.33 0.68
C ALA A 100 21.55 -6.86 0.26
N GLY A 101 21.27 -5.93 1.18
CA GLY A 101 21.30 -4.49 0.88
C GLY A 101 20.18 -3.92 -0.02
N ASP A 102 19.52 -4.73 -0.84
CA ASP A 102 18.38 -4.28 -1.68
C ASP A 102 17.16 -3.97 -0.81
N ARG A 103 16.56 -2.79 -1.07
CA ARG A 103 15.36 -2.28 -0.41
C ARG A 103 14.18 -2.37 -1.38
N GLY A 104 13.14 -3.10 -1.01
CA GLY A 104 11.98 -3.32 -1.86
C GLY A 104 11.31 -4.67 -1.61
N HIS A 105 10.23 -4.91 -2.34
CA HIS A 105 9.49 -6.16 -2.29
C HIS A 105 9.05 -6.58 -3.69
N TRP A 106 8.91 -7.88 -3.88
CA TRP A 106 8.16 -8.50 -4.96
C TRP A 106 6.69 -8.54 -4.57
N TRP A 107 5.86 -7.91 -5.40
CA TRP A 107 4.46 -7.70 -5.10
C TRP A 107 3.55 -8.64 -5.89
N TRP A 108 2.53 -9.12 -5.19
CA TRP A 108 1.26 -9.50 -5.78
C TRP A 108 0.23 -8.41 -5.49
N LEU A 109 -0.63 -8.15 -6.47
CA LEU A 109 -1.73 -7.21 -6.32
C LEU A 109 -3.02 -7.90 -6.76
N HIS A 110 -4.07 -7.71 -5.97
CA HIS A 110 -5.39 -8.26 -6.27
C HIS A 110 -6.43 -7.15 -6.30
N ARG A 111 -7.37 -7.25 -7.24
CA ARG A 111 -8.65 -6.55 -7.14
C ARG A 111 -9.56 -7.35 -6.20
N VAL A 112 -10.27 -6.67 -5.31
CA VAL A 112 -10.98 -7.29 -4.21
C VAL A 112 -12.38 -6.70 -4.07
N GLY A 113 -13.39 -7.58 -4.11
CA GLY A 113 -14.77 -7.26 -3.74
C GLY A 113 -15.02 -7.64 -2.28
N THR A 114 -15.83 -6.85 -1.57
CA THR A 114 -16.03 -7.00 -0.13
C THR A 114 -17.48 -6.80 0.31
N LEU A 115 -17.80 -7.36 1.48
CA LEU A 115 -19.04 -7.11 2.21
C LEU A 115 -18.75 -6.36 3.53
N GLY A 116 -19.67 -5.48 3.91
CA GLY A 116 -19.61 -4.69 5.14
C GLY A 116 -19.16 -3.26 4.90
N ASP A 117 -19.22 -2.45 5.96
CA ASP A 117 -18.70 -1.08 5.96
C ASP A 117 -17.28 -1.06 6.56
N PRO A 118 -16.40 -0.19 6.05
CA PRO A 118 -15.02 -0.12 6.54
C PRO A 118 -14.97 0.41 7.98
N VAL A 119 -14.16 -0.25 8.81
CA VAL A 119 -13.84 0.17 10.19
C VAL A 119 -12.33 0.08 10.42
N LEU A 120 -11.80 0.97 11.26
CA LEU A 120 -10.40 0.90 11.67
C LEU A 120 -10.21 -0.31 12.59
N ALA A 121 -9.41 -1.29 12.17
CA ALA A 121 -9.35 -2.59 12.85
C ALA A 121 -8.01 -2.89 13.55
N ASP A 122 -6.87 -2.42 13.05
CA ASP A 122 -5.55 -2.73 13.64
C ASP A 122 -4.61 -1.53 13.86
N GLY A 123 -5.07 -0.31 13.53
CA GLY A 123 -4.29 0.92 13.69
C GLY A 123 -3.30 1.21 12.56
N THR A 124 -3.26 0.40 11.49
CA THR A 124 -2.48 0.69 10.27
C THR A 124 -2.91 2.01 9.62
N PHE A 125 -4.21 2.29 9.67
CA PHE A 125 -4.81 3.51 9.16
C PHE A 125 -5.39 4.37 10.29
N THR A 126 -5.33 5.70 10.13
CA THR A 126 -5.99 6.68 11.01
C THR A 126 -7.39 7.03 10.53
N SER A 127 -7.64 6.87 9.22
CA SER A 127 -8.93 7.09 8.59
C SER A 127 -9.09 6.19 7.38
N LEU A 128 -10.34 5.85 7.03
CA LEU A 128 -10.70 5.05 5.85
C LEU A 128 -11.78 5.80 5.06
N ARG A 129 -11.69 5.79 3.74
CA ARG A 129 -12.75 6.34 2.88
C ARG A 129 -12.80 5.70 1.51
N TRP A 130 -13.99 5.72 0.93
CA TRP A 130 -14.21 5.39 -0.47
C TRP A 130 -13.86 6.61 -1.33
N ALA A 131 -13.00 6.42 -2.32
CA ALA A 131 -12.55 7.46 -3.25
C ALA A 131 -12.93 7.08 -4.69
N GLY A 132 -13.54 8.02 -5.40
CA GLY A 132 -13.77 7.90 -6.83
C GLY A 132 -12.53 8.28 -7.64
N LYS A 133 -12.57 8.02 -8.95
CA LYS A 133 -11.44 8.27 -9.88
C LYS A 133 -10.86 9.69 -9.78
N ALA A 134 -11.70 10.72 -9.71
CA ALA A 134 -11.24 12.11 -9.63
C ALA A 134 -10.45 12.40 -8.34
N GLU A 135 -10.88 11.82 -7.21
CA GLU A 135 -10.19 12.00 -5.93
C GLU A 135 -8.86 11.22 -5.91
N LEU A 136 -8.85 9.99 -6.44
CA LEU A 136 -7.62 9.20 -6.59
C LEU A 136 -6.59 9.93 -7.46
N GLN A 137 -7.04 10.54 -8.56
CA GLN A 137 -6.19 11.34 -9.43
C GLN A 137 -5.62 12.56 -8.68
N ARG A 138 -6.45 13.32 -7.97
CA ARG A 138 -6.01 14.47 -7.17
C ARG A 138 -4.93 14.10 -6.15
N LEU A 139 -5.14 12.98 -5.45
CA LEU A 139 -4.17 12.46 -4.47
C LEU A 139 -2.86 12.03 -5.14
N ALA A 140 -2.93 11.41 -6.32
CA ALA A 140 -1.75 11.02 -7.09
C ALA A 140 -0.96 12.22 -7.64
N ASP A 141 -1.65 13.25 -8.12
CA ASP A 141 -1.04 14.49 -8.59
C ASP A 141 -0.32 15.20 -7.44
N ARG A 142 -0.94 15.22 -6.25
CA ARG A 142 -0.33 15.77 -5.03
C ARG A 142 0.91 14.97 -4.58
N ALA A 143 0.89 13.65 -4.72
CA ALA A 143 2.05 12.82 -4.46
C ALA A 143 3.22 13.16 -5.41
N LEU A 144 2.94 13.41 -6.68
CA LEU A 144 3.95 13.84 -7.65
C LEU A 144 4.50 15.24 -7.31
N ALA A 145 3.63 16.18 -6.94
CA ALA A 145 4.05 17.52 -6.49
C ALA A 145 4.98 17.43 -5.27
N TYR A 146 4.64 16.58 -4.30
CA TYR A 146 5.50 16.30 -3.14
C TYR A 146 6.85 15.69 -3.53
N VAL A 147 6.85 14.67 -4.40
CA VAL A 147 8.08 14.06 -4.92
C VAL A 147 8.96 15.07 -5.69
N ARG A 148 8.36 16.10 -6.30
CA ARG A 148 9.07 17.19 -6.97
C ARG A 148 9.53 18.31 -6.02
N GLY A 149 9.17 18.25 -4.74
CA GLY A 149 9.45 19.29 -3.75
C GLY A 149 8.57 20.53 -3.89
N GLU A 150 7.46 20.43 -4.63
CA GLU A 150 6.47 21.50 -4.81
C GLU A 150 5.48 21.57 -3.63
N VAL A 151 5.35 20.47 -2.89
CA VAL A 151 4.67 20.39 -1.59
C VAL A 151 5.75 20.13 -0.54
N SER A 152 5.82 20.97 0.49
CA SER A 152 6.75 20.81 1.60
C SER A 152 6.30 19.73 2.58
N GLU A 153 7.20 19.25 3.43
CA GLU A 153 6.90 18.28 4.50
C GLU A 153 5.78 18.75 5.45
N PRO A 154 5.76 20.01 5.94
CA PRO A 154 4.63 20.50 6.75
C PRO A 154 3.30 20.50 5.99
N GLU A 155 3.29 20.92 4.72
CA GLU A 155 2.07 20.91 3.90
C GLU A 155 1.59 19.48 3.61
N TRP A 156 2.52 18.54 3.45
CA TRP A 156 2.21 17.12 3.30
C TRP A 156 1.61 16.54 4.58
N ALA A 157 2.18 16.87 5.74
CA ALA A 157 1.68 16.39 7.02
C ALA A 157 0.27 16.90 7.36
N GLU A 158 -0.11 18.09 6.88
CA GLU A 158 -1.44 18.67 7.10
C GLU A 158 -2.51 18.10 6.14
N ASP A 159 -2.17 17.95 4.86
CA ASP A 159 -3.04 17.35 3.84
C ASP A 159 -2.20 16.41 2.99
N PRO A 160 -2.13 15.11 3.30
CA PRO A 160 -1.27 14.22 2.54
C PRO A 160 -1.91 13.80 1.21
N GLY A 161 -1.07 13.61 0.20
CA GLY A 161 -1.47 12.98 -1.06
C GLY A 161 -1.54 11.45 -0.97
N MET A 162 -1.58 10.80 -2.13
CA MET A 162 -1.43 9.36 -2.22
C MET A 162 -0.03 8.95 -1.79
N HIS A 163 0.12 7.88 -1.03
CA HIS A 163 1.41 7.27 -0.79
C HIS A 163 2.10 6.96 -2.14
N PRO A 164 3.35 7.42 -2.39
CA PRO A 164 3.97 7.30 -3.71
C PRO A 164 4.02 5.87 -4.29
N LEU A 165 4.26 4.84 -3.47
CA LEU A 165 4.13 3.45 -3.93
C LEU A 165 2.73 3.11 -4.46
N TRP A 166 1.67 3.59 -3.79
CA TRP A 166 0.29 3.29 -4.15
C TRP A 166 -0.17 4.02 -5.40
N VAL A 167 0.47 5.14 -5.77
CA VAL A 167 0.32 5.73 -7.10
C VAL A 167 0.66 4.71 -8.19
N LEU A 168 1.76 3.97 -8.04
CA LEU A 168 2.19 2.97 -9.02
C LEU A 168 1.18 1.82 -9.14
N TRP A 169 0.61 1.39 -8.02
CA TRP A 169 -0.38 0.32 -8.00
C TRP A 169 -1.75 0.75 -8.50
N PHE A 170 -2.23 1.94 -8.13
CA PHE A 170 -3.49 2.46 -8.66
C PHE A 170 -3.40 2.83 -10.14
N ARG A 171 -2.22 3.22 -10.64
CA ARG A 171 -1.96 3.33 -12.08
C ARG A 171 -2.00 1.95 -12.74
N HIS A 172 -1.35 0.94 -12.15
CA HIS A 172 -1.38 -0.43 -12.67
C HIS A 172 -2.81 -1.00 -12.73
N ALA A 173 -3.65 -0.67 -11.75
CA ALA A 173 -5.05 -1.07 -11.68
C ALA A 173 -6.00 -0.25 -12.57
N GLY A 174 -5.53 0.85 -13.18
CA GLY A 174 -6.32 1.70 -14.07
C GLY A 174 -7.17 2.79 -13.39
N HIS A 175 -6.92 3.09 -12.11
CA HIS A 175 -7.63 4.14 -11.37
C HIS A 175 -6.96 5.51 -11.43
N VAL A 176 -5.67 5.55 -11.76
CA VAL A 176 -4.87 6.78 -11.85
C VAL A 176 -4.16 6.81 -13.19
N GLU A 177 -4.16 7.98 -13.83
CA GLU A 177 -3.37 8.26 -15.01
C GLU A 177 -2.14 9.08 -14.62
N MET A 178 -1.00 8.77 -15.23
CA MET A 178 0.22 9.53 -14.98
C MET A 178 1.15 9.47 -16.18
N SER A 179 1.80 10.59 -16.49
CA SER A 179 2.79 10.65 -17.55
C SER A 179 4.00 9.78 -17.23
N VAL A 180 4.75 9.40 -18.27
CA VAL A 180 5.98 8.60 -18.11
C VAL A 180 6.99 9.29 -17.21
N ASP A 181 7.22 10.62 -17.39
CA ASP A 181 8.10 11.39 -16.50
C ASP A 181 7.61 11.38 -15.04
N GLY A 182 6.30 11.56 -14.82
CA GLY A 182 5.72 11.53 -13.49
C GLY A 182 5.95 10.18 -12.79
N LEU A 183 5.67 9.09 -13.51
CA LEU A 183 5.88 7.73 -12.99
C LEU A 183 7.34 7.45 -12.68
N SER A 184 8.26 7.80 -13.59
CA SER A 184 9.68 7.60 -13.35
C SER A 184 10.18 8.37 -12.13
N ARG A 185 9.65 9.58 -11.87
CA ARG A 185 9.98 10.33 -10.65
C ARG A 185 9.47 9.65 -9.39
N ILE A 186 8.23 9.16 -9.40
CA ILE A 186 7.67 8.40 -8.28
C ILE A 186 8.50 7.13 -8.02
N GLU A 187 8.84 6.37 -9.07
CA GLU A 187 9.65 5.15 -8.96
C GLU A 187 11.01 5.43 -8.35
N LEU A 188 11.74 6.42 -8.88
CA LEU A 188 13.03 6.84 -8.33
C LEU A 188 12.89 7.29 -6.87
N TRP A 189 11.87 8.10 -6.54
CA TRP A 189 11.67 8.55 -5.17
C TRP A 189 11.42 7.39 -4.21
N VAL A 190 10.58 6.42 -4.60
CA VAL A 190 10.30 5.23 -3.79
C VAL A 190 11.59 4.45 -3.53
N GLU A 191 12.43 4.27 -4.55
CA GLU A 191 13.76 3.64 -4.41
C GLU A 191 14.72 4.45 -3.51
N TYR A 192 14.78 5.77 -3.68
CA TYR A 192 15.74 6.65 -3.00
C TYR A 192 15.36 7.03 -1.57
N ARG A 193 14.07 7.21 -1.23
CA ARG A 193 13.62 7.41 0.16
C ARG A 193 14.01 6.21 1.03
N GLY A 194 14.09 5.03 0.39
CA GLY A 194 14.71 3.87 0.98
C GLY A 194 16.13 4.08 1.44
N LEU A 195 16.93 4.94 0.81
CA LEU A 195 18.35 5.12 1.14
C LEU A 195 18.62 6.22 2.19
N SER A 196 17.67 7.15 2.40
CA SER A 196 17.84 8.38 3.17
C SER A 196 17.40 8.33 4.63
N ASN A 197 16.68 7.30 5.09
CA ASN A 197 16.39 7.07 6.52
C ASN A 197 17.62 6.50 7.27
N ARG A 198 18.78 7.16 7.15
CA ARG A 198 20.01 6.86 7.89
C ARG A 198 20.30 7.90 8.96
#